data_AF-A0A1E3GTF4-F1
#
_entry.id   AF-A0A1E3GTF4-F1
#
_cell.length_a   1.000
_cell.length_b   1.000
_cell.length_c   1.000
_cell.angle_alpha   90.00
_cell.angle_beta   90.00
_cell.angle_gamma   90.00
#
_symmetry.space_group_name_H-M   'P 1'
#
loop_
_entity.id
_entity.type
_entity.pdbx_description
1 polymer ?
#
loop_
_entity_poly.entity_id
_entity_poly.type
_entity_poly.pdbx_seq_one_letter_code
_entity_poly.pdbx_strand_id
1 'polypeptide(L)'
;MVAVLVIACPCALGLATPTSIMAGSGRAAEAGILFKQADTLELTQSLTTVVFDKTGTLTQGKPALTDFVVAENVDQSFIASVVSAIEAKSEHPLAQAIVNGLQQSDNPITDIENFQSLSGHGVVASTELAGKSSQIVIGTKKLMQDYQIEVGDWLAQQQSLEQQGKTAILIAVDQKVIGLLAVADTIRDTAKSAVSALKKTWAASHYVDWR
;
A
#
# COMPACT_ATOMS: atom_id res chain seq x y z
N MET A 1 51.71 -46.93 4.80
CA MET A 1 50.30 -46.86 4.31
C MET A 1 49.40 -46.07 5.27
N VAL A 2 49.43 -46.34 6.59
CA VAL A 2 48.64 -45.59 7.61
C VAL A 2 48.94 -44.07 7.62
N ALA A 3 50.20 -43.67 7.48
CA ALA A 3 50.59 -42.25 7.47
C ALA A 3 49.97 -41.43 6.31
N VAL A 4 49.72 -42.06 5.15
CA VAL A 4 49.13 -41.39 3.97
C VAL A 4 47.64 -41.11 4.21
N LEU A 5 46.92 -42.02 4.88
CA LEU A 5 45.50 -41.84 5.24
C LEU A 5 45.31 -40.74 6.29
N VAL A 6 46.21 -40.64 7.27
CA VAL A 6 46.14 -39.61 8.32
C VAL A 6 46.40 -38.20 7.74
N ILE A 7 47.37 -38.08 6.83
CA ILE A 7 47.66 -36.81 6.13
C ILE A 7 46.53 -36.40 5.17
N ALA A 8 45.81 -37.37 4.60
CA ALA A 8 44.71 -37.10 3.67
C ALA A 8 43.41 -36.64 4.34
N CYS A 9 43.28 -36.77 5.68
CA CYS A 9 42.07 -36.35 6.40
C CYS A 9 41.98 -34.81 6.43
N PRO A 10 41.01 -34.20 5.74
CA PRO A 10 40.98 -32.76 5.56
C PRO A 10 40.21 -32.09 6.71
N CYS A 11 40.72 -32.22 7.94
CA CYS A 11 40.06 -31.69 9.15
C CYS A 11 39.75 -30.19 9.06
N ALA A 12 40.62 -29.41 8.41
CA ALA A 12 40.40 -27.99 8.18
C ALA A 12 39.27 -27.71 7.17
N LEU A 13 39.09 -28.57 6.16
CA LEU A 13 38.05 -28.42 5.13
C LEU A 13 36.65 -28.57 5.75
N GLY A 14 36.50 -29.49 6.71
CA GLY A 14 35.22 -29.71 7.40
C GLY A 14 34.73 -28.53 8.25
N LEU A 15 35.64 -27.63 8.65
CA LEU A 15 35.31 -26.43 9.42
C LEU A 15 35.27 -25.15 8.59
N ALA A 16 35.90 -25.14 7.41
CA ALA A 16 35.99 -23.94 6.57
C ALA A 16 34.60 -23.39 6.21
N THR A 17 33.73 -24.23 5.63
CA THR A 17 32.37 -23.84 5.22
C THR A 17 31.51 -23.33 6.37
N PRO A 18 31.30 -24.06 7.49
CA PRO A 18 30.45 -23.57 8.58
C PRO A 18 31.01 -22.29 9.23
N THR A 19 32.34 -22.13 9.29
CA THR A 19 32.96 -20.92 9.84
C THR A 19 32.74 -19.72 8.92
N SER A 20 32.91 -19.89 7.61
CA SER A 20 32.63 -18.85 6.61
C SER A 20 31.16 -18.45 6.58
N ILE A 21 30.24 -19.41 6.66
CA ILE A 21 28.80 -19.14 6.71
C ILE A 21 28.42 -18.38 7.99
N MET A 22 28.94 -18.80 9.15
CA MET A 22 28.67 -18.13 10.42
C MET A 22 29.19 -16.68 10.41
N ALA A 23 30.42 -16.47 9.94
CA ALA A 23 30.98 -15.12 9.82
C ALA A 23 30.21 -14.26 8.80
N GLY A 24 29.88 -14.82 7.63
CA GLY A 24 29.16 -14.14 6.56
C GLY A 24 27.73 -13.75 6.95
N SER A 25 26.98 -14.67 7.55
CA SER A 25 25.64 -14.40 8.08
C SER A 25 25.67 -13.36 9.22
N GLY A 26 26.69 -13.38 10.08
CA GLY A 26 26.90 -12.37 11.10
C GLY A 26 27.13 -10.97 10.51
N ARG A 27 27.96 -10.85 9.46
CA ARG A 27 28.14 -9.58 8.73
C ARG A 27 26.86 -9.13 8.03
N ALA A 28 26.12 -10.05 7.42
CA ALA A 28 24.85 -9.74 6.77
C ALA A 28 23.81 -9.21 7.78
N ALA A 29 23.73 -9.79 8.97
CA ALA A 29 22.80 -9.36 10.02
C ALA A 29 23.10 -7.93 10.51
N GLU A 30 24.37 -7.54 10.62
CA GLU A 30 24.76 -6.15 10.92
C GLU A 30 24.33 -5.17 9.82
N ALA A 31 24.23 -5.63 8.58
CA ALA A 31 23.68 -4.87 7.45
C ALA A 31 22.14 -4.97 7.34
N GLY A 32 21.46 -5.60 8.31
CA GLY A 32 20.00 -5.78 8.32
C GLY A 32 19.48 -6.89 7.41
N ILE A 33 20.35 -7.78 6.91
CA ILE A 33 19.99 -8.90 6.04
C ILE A 33 20.07 -10.20 6.85
N LEU A 34 18.91 -10.85 7.04
CA LEU A 34 18.83 -12.08 7.82
C LEU A 34 18.70 -13.32 6.93
N PHE A 35 19.75 -14.14 6.90
CA PHE A 35 19.72 -15.47 6.27
C PHE A 35 19.19 -16.51 7.27
N LYS A 36 18.03 -17.11 6.97
CA LYS A 36 17.44 -18.15 7.84
C LYS A 36 18.11 -19.52 7.71
N GLN A 37 18.80 -19.76 6.59
CA GLN A 37 19.39 -21.05 6.23
C GLN A 37 20.81 -20.79 5.71
N ALA A 38 21.74 -21.69 6.01
CA ALA A 38 23.13 -21.60 5.56
C ALA A 38 23.23 -21.58 4.02
N ASP A 39 22.54 -22.51 3.38
CA ASP A 39 22.58 -22.72 1.93
C ASP A 39 22.04 -21.51 1.13
N THR A 40 21.15 -20.70 1.72
CA THR A 40 20.61 -19.52 1.02
C THR A 40 21.65 -18.40 0.85
N LEU A 41 22.64 -18.32 1.75
CA LEU A 41 23.78 -17.41 1.60
C LEU A 41 24.58 -17.75 0.33
N GLU A 42 24.85 -19.05 0.12
CA GLU A 42 25.60 -19.53 -1.04
C GLU A 42 24.81 -19.36 -2.35
N LEU A 43 23.53 -19.72 -2.34
CA LEU A 43 22.64 -19.57 -3.50
C LEU A 43 22.46 -18.11 -3.96
N THR A 44 22.63 -17.14 -3.05
CA THR A 44 22.48 -15.72 -3.39
C THR A 44 23.49 -15.27 -4.46
N GLN A 45 24.67 -15.91 -4.52
CA GLN A 45 25.68 -15.60 -5.53
C GLN A 45 25.21 -15.93 -6.96
N SER A 46 24.44 -17.01 -7.13
CA SER A 46 24.01 -17.51 -8.44
C SER A 46 22.67 -16.94 -8.90
N LEU A 47 22.06 -16.04 -8.12
CA LEU A 47 20.80 -15.39 -8.50
C LEU A 47 20.97 -14.56 -9.76
N THR A 48 20.10 -14.83 -10.73
CA THR A 48 20.02 -14.13 -12.02
C THR A 48 18.83 -13.19 -12.09
N THR A 49 17.78 -13.44 -11.32
CA THR A 49 16.51 -12.74 -11.42
C THR A 49 15.97 -12.48 -10.01
N VAL A 50 15.58 -11.23 -9.76
CA VAL A 50 14.93 -10.82 -8.52
C VAL A 50 13.54 -10.31 -8.86
N VAL A 51 12.53 -10.95 -8.30
CA VAL A 51 11.13 -10.52 -8.40
C VAL A 51 10.75 -9.89 -7.08
N PHE A 52 10.29 -8.65 -7.13
CA PHE A 52 9.80 -7.94 -5.95
C PHE A 52 8.29 -8.07 -5.87
N ASP A 53 7.80 -8.36 -4.67
CA ASP A 53 6.44 -7.99 -4.34
C ASP A 53 6.31 -6.46 -4.34
N LYS A 54 5.13 -5.91 -4.65
CA LYS A 54 4.93 -4.45 -4.66
C LYS A 54 4.68 -3.96 -3.24
N THR A 55 3.58 -4.44 -2.66
CA THR A 55 3.03 -3.95 -1.40
C THR A 55 3.98 -4.25 -0.24
N GLY A 56 4.39 -3.22 0.49
CA GLY A 56 5.28 -3.34 1.65
C GLY A 56 6.76 -3.60 1.33
N THR A 57 7.11 -3.98 0.09
CA THR A 57 8.51 -4.17 -0.35
C THR A 57 9.01 -2.96 -1.11
N LEU A 58 8.43 -2.66 -2.29
CA LEU A 58 8.77 -1.45 -3.05
C LEU A 58 8.02 -0.22 -2.54
N THR A 59 6.90 -0.44 -1.86
CA THR A 59 6.07 0.60 -1.28
C THR A 59 6.20 0.64 0.24
N GLN A 60 5.66 1.68 0.87
CA GLN A 60 5.73 1.87 2.32
C GLN A 60 4.92 0.81 3.09
N GLY A 61 4.01 0.10 2.41
CA GLY A 61 3.09 -0.86 3.04
C GLY A 61 2.02 -0.16 3.86
N LYS A 62 1.86 1.15 3.65
CA LYS A 62 0.91 2.02 4.35
C LYS A 62 0.19 2.86 3.30
N PRO A 63 -1.10 2.58 3.03
CA PRO A 63 -1.86 3.42 2.11
C PRO A 63 -1.91 4.84 2.65
N ALA A 64 -1.82 5.82 1.76
CA ALA A 64 -1.97 7.23 2.05
C ALA A 64 -2.96 7.86 1.07
N LEU A 65 -3.70 8.87 1.53
CA LEU A 65 -4.51 9.71 0.66
C LEU A 65 -3.59 10.47 -0.30
N THR A 66 -3.81 10.30 -1.60
CA THR A 66 -3.03 10.98 -2.65
C THR A 66 -3.82 12.08 -3.33
N ASP A 67 -5.12 11.89 -3.50
CA ASP A 67 -5.97 12.83 -4.19
C ASP A 67 -7.30 12.96 -3.45
N PHE A 68 -7.78 14.20 -3.33
CA PHE A 68 -9.11 14.50 -2.85
C PHE A 68 -9.69 15.57 -3.77
N VAL A 69 -10.70 15.18 -4.55
CA VAL A 69 -11.31 16.05 -5.56
C VAL A 69 -12.80 16.16 -5.29
N VAL A 70 -13.30 17.39 -5.22
CA VAL A 70 -14.71 17.71 -5.01
C VAL A 70 -15.22 18.59 -6.13
N ALA A 71 -16.53 18.62 -6.34
CA ALA A 71 -17.17 19.51 -7.31
C ALA A 71 -16.91 20.99 -6.95
N GLU A 72 -16.83 21.87 -7.95
CA GLU A 72 -16.50 23.30 -7.76
C GLU A 72 -17.46 24.05 -6.82
N ASN A 73 -18.70 23.60 -6.75
CA ASN A 73 -19.75 24.21 -5.93
C ASN A 73 -19.86 23.63 -4.51
N VAL A 74 -18.86 22.85 -4.08
CA VAL A 74 -18.85 22.14 -2.80
C VAL A 74 -17.65 22.59 -1.99
N ASP A 75 -17.88 22.95 -0.73
CA ASP A 75 -16.81 23.31 0.20
C ASP A 75 -15.98 22.06 0.54
N GLN A 76 -14.74 22.05 0.04
CA GLN A 76 -13.79 20.96 0.23
C GLN A 76 -13.50 20.70 1.71
N SER A 77 -13.40 21.75 2.53
CA SER A 77 -13.09 21.63 3.97
C SER A 77 -14.24 20.99 4.75
N PHE A 78 -15.47 21.37 4.39
CA PHE A 78 -16.68 20.81 4.96
C PHE A 78 -16.84 19.33 4.61
N ILE A 79 -16.67 18.95 3.34
CA ILE A 79 -16.75 17.55 2.93
C ILE A 79 -15.61 16.72 3.52
N ALA A 80 -14.40 17.27 3.63
CA ALA A 80 -13.30 16.60 4.33
C ALA A 80 -13.70 16.25 5.78
N SER A 81 -14.38 17.16 6.46
CA SER A 81 -14.87 16.96 7.84
C SER A 81 -15.89 15.83 7.91
N VAL A 82 -16.87 15.82 7.00
CA VAL A 82 -17.92 14.79 6.93
C VAL A 82 -17.33 13.41 6.62
N VAL A 83 -16.47 13.32 5.60
CA VAL A 83 -15.79 12.07 5.22
C VAL A 83 -14.94 11.55 6.37
N SER A 84 -14.16 12.43 7.02
CA SER A 84 -13.31 12.03 8.15
C SER A 84 -14.14 11.50 9.32
N ALA A 85 -15.27 12.12 9.64
CA ALA A 85 -16.15 11.69 10.72
C ALA A 85 -16.78 10.30 10.46
N ILE A 86 -17.13 10.02 9.20
CA ILE A 86 -17.69 8.72 8.79
C ILE A 86 -16.60 7.65 8.76
N GLU A 87 -15.48 7.92 8.11
CA GLU A 87 -14.37 6.97 7.97
C GLU A 87 -13.66 6.68 9.31
N ALA A 88 -13.71 7.61 10.27
CA ALA A 88 -13.21 7.36 11.63
C ALA A 88 -13.99 6.25 12.37
N LYS A 89 -15.21 5.91 11.93
CA LYS A 89 -15.97 4.76 12.45
C LYS A 89 -15.60 3.43 11.78
N SER A 90 -14.79 3.45 10.73
CA SER A 90 -14.34 2.27 9.99
C SER A 90 -12.97 1.80 10.46
N GLU A 91 -12.82 0.50 10.69
CA GLU A 91 -11.52 -0.10 11.06
C GLU A 91 -10.63 -0.42 9.85
N HIS A 92 -11.09 -0.14 8.63
CA HIS A 92 -10.38 -0.51 7.41
C HIS A 92 -9.08 0.31 7.25
N PRO A 93 -7.93 -0.29 6.84
CA PRO A 93 -6.68 0.44 6.64
C PRO A 93 -6.78 1.64 5.68
N LEU A 94 -7.65 1.54 4.66
CA LEU A 94 -7.91 2.67 3.75
C LEU A 94 -8.66 3.82 4.42
N ALA A 95 -9.59 3.52 5.33
CA ALA A 95 -10.32 4.53 6.09
C ALA A 95 -9.35 5.34 6.95
N GLN A 96 -8.43 4.66 7.64
CA GLN A 96 -7.37 5.32 8.40
C GLN A 96 -6.47 6.19 7.51
N ALA A 97 -6.13 5.73 6.31
CA ALA A 97 -5.36 6.52 5.35
C ALA A 97 -6.08 7.80 4.92
N ILE A 98 -7.40 7.72 4.72
CA ILE A 98 -8.25 8.88 4.40
C ILE A 98 -8.29 9.85 5.57
N VAL A 99 -8.61 9.37 6.77
CA VAL A 99 -8.71 10.21 7.99
C VAL A 99 -7.38 10.92 8.29
N ASN A 100 -6.25 10.22 8.14
CA ASN A 100 -4.94 10.82 8.36
C ASN A 100 -4.52 11.82 7.26
N GLY A 101 -5.02 11.63 6.03
CA GLY A 101 -4.68 12.45 4.88
C GLY A 101 -5.55 13.69 4.71
N LEU A 102 -6.77 13.66 5.24
CA LEU A 102 -7.65 14.82 5.28
C LEU A 102 -7.22 15.73 6.43
N GLN A 103 -7.14 17.04 6.18
CA GLN A 103 -6.84 17.99 7.24
C GLN A 103 -7.98 18.04 8.25
N GLN A 104 -7.61 18.12 9.53
CA GLN A 104 -8.59 18.37 10.59
C GLN A 104 -9.21 19.75 10.37
N SER A 105 -10.52 19.77 10.29
CA SER A 105 -11.29 21.01 10.30
C SER A 105 -11.36 21.56 11.72
N ASP A 106 -11.35 22.89 11.83
CA ASP A 106 -11.60 23.60 13.07
C ASP A 106 -13.01 23.35 13.62
N ASN A 107 -13.94 22.86 12.78
CA ASN A 107 -15.29 22.50 13.17
C ASN A 107 -15.62 21.05 12.78
N PRO A 108 -15.27 20.05 13.63
CA PRO A 108 -15.50 18.65 13.31
C PRO A 108 -16.98 18.29 13.37
N ILE A 109 -17.45 17.56 12.36
CA ILE A 109 -18.79 16.96 12.37
C ILE A 109 -18.77 15.80 13.36
N THR A 110 -19.62 15.81 14.38
CA THR A 110 -19.73 14.73 15.37
C THR A 110 -20.97 13.88 15.21
N ASP A 111 -22.00 14.41 14.56
CA ASP A 111 -23.34 13.82 14.54
C ASP A 111 -23.52 12.95 13.29
N ILE A 112 -22.93 11.75 13.35
CA ILE A 112 -23.07 10.71 12.34
C ILE A 112 -24.04 9.64 12.83
N GLU A 113 -25.16 9.49 12.13
CA GLU A 113 -26.21 8.50 12.38
C GLU A 113 -26.19 7.38 11.33
N ASN A 114 -26.86 6.26 11.62
CA ASN A 114 -27.10 5.16 10.68
C ASN A 114 -25.85 4.65 9.94
N PHE A 115 -24.70 4.67 10.59
CA PHE A 115 -23.45 4.18 10.00
C PHE A 115 -23.56 2.68 9.68
N GLN A 116 -23.26 2.33 8.44
CA GLN A 116 -23.23 0.97 7.92
C GLN A 116 -21.94 0.77 7.12
N SER A 117 -21.19 -0.28 7.46
CA SER A 117 -20.02 -0.71 6.70
C SER A 117 -20.38 -1.91 5.83
N LEU A 118 -20.24 -1.75 4.52
CA LEU A 118 -20.55 -2.76 3.51
C LEU A 118 -19.23 -3.31 2.95
N SER A 119 -18.86 -4.50 3.46
CA SER A 119 -17.59 -5.15 3.11
C SER A 119 -17.39 -5.24 1.60
N GLY A 120 -16.23 -4.76 1.13
CA GLY A 120 -15.87 -4.74 -0.29
C GLY A 120 -16.60 -3.69 -1.15
N HIS A 121 -17.50 -2.89 -0.57
CA HIS A 121 -18.29 -1.90 -1.30
C HIS A 121 -18.06 -0.47 -0.81
N GLY A 122 -18.02 -0.24 0.50
CA GLY A 122 -17.84 1.09 1.10
C GLY A 122 -18.61 1.27 2.39
N VAL A 123 -18.90 2.52 2.75
CA VAL A 123 -19.65 2.90 3.95
C VAL A 123 -20.80 3.82 3.58
N VAL A 124 -21.87 3.75 4.37
CA VAL A 124 -23.05 4.60 4.26
C VAL A 124 -23.36 5.16 5.64
N ALA A 125 -23.73 6.44 5.70
CA ALA A 125 -24.16 7.07 6.93
C ALA A 125 -25.15 8.20 6.64
N SER A 126 -25.69 8.80 7.69
CA SER A 126 -26.51 10.01 7.61
C SER A 126 -25.95 11.07 8.55
N THR A 127 -26.04 12.33 8.15
CA THR A 127 -25.66 13.46 9.01
C THR A 127 -26.48 14.69 8.62
N GLU A 128 -26.58 15.66 9.51
CA GLU A 128 -27.29 16.89 9.25
C GLU A 128 -26.41 17.87 8.47
N LEU A 129 -26.81 18.18 7.24
CA LEU A 129 -26.15 19.18 6.39
C LEU A 129 -27.13 20.33 6.17
N ALA A 130 -26.71 21.56 6.48
CA ALA A 130 -27.53 22.77 6.32
C ALA A 130 -28.96 22.68 6.90
N GLY A 131 -29.12 22.01 8.05
CA GLY A 131 -30.42 21.87 8.72
C GLY A 131 -31.29 20.72 8.19
N LYS A 132 -30.75 19.84 7.35
CA LYS A 132 -31.47 18.69 6.76
C LYS A 132 -30.65 17.41 6.92
N SER A 133 -31.33 16.32 7.33
CA SER A 133 -30.74 14.98 7.29
C SER A 133 -30.43 14.58 5.84
N SER A 134 -29.15 14.33 5.57
CA SER A 134 -28.63 13.96 4.25
C SER A 134 -27.92 12.61 4.33
N GLN A 135 -28.09 11.79 3.29
CA GLN A 135 -27.43 10.50 3.20
C GLN A 135 -26.05 10.66 2.56
N ILE A 136 -25.03 10.06 3.17
CA ILE A 136 -23.66 10.07 2.66
C ILE A 136 -23.29 8.65 2.28
N VAL A 137 -22.85 8.46 1.04
CA VAL A 137 -22.38 7.18 0.51
C VAL A 137 -20.93 7.36 0.07
N ILE A 138 -20.02 6.56 0.63
CA ILE A 138 -18.59 6.61 0.31
C ILE A 138 -18.17 5.21 -0.12
N GLY A 139 -17.79 5.02 -1.38
CA GLY A 139 -17.47 3.67 -1.84
C GLY A 139 -17.25 3.49 -3.33
N THR A 140 -17.33 2.23 -3.73
CA THR A 140 -17.14 1.76 -5.11
C THR A 140 -18.28 2.20 -6.02
N LYS A 141 -18.03 2.13 -7.35
CA LYS A 141 -19.08 2.32 -8.36
C LYS A 141 -20.29 1.42 -8.15
N LYS A 142 -20.06 0.16 -7.73
CA LYS A 142 -21.15 -0.79 -7.49
C LYS A 142 -22.06 -0.33 -6.36
N LEU A 143 -21.49 0.20 -5.27
CA LEU A 143 -22.27 0.79 -4.19
C LEU A 143 -23.14 1.96 -4.68
N MET A 144 -22.58 2.83 -5.53
CA MET A 144 -23.35 3.93 -6.12
C MET A 144 -24.53 3.41 -6.95
N GLN A 145 -24.33 2.33 -7.72
CA GLN A 145 -25.41 1.71 -8.51
C GLN A 145 -26.49 1.08 -7.63
N ASP A 146 -26.10 0.42 -6.53
CA ASP A 146 -27.03 -0.22 -5.59
C ASP A 146 -27.95 0.82 -4.92
N TYR A 147 -27.44 2.04 -4.70
CA TYR A 147 -28.21 3.18 -4.18
C TYR A 147 -28.85 4.05 -5.28
N GLN A 148 -28.74 3.66 -6.55
CA GLN A 148 -29.28 4.38 -7.71
C GLN A 148 -28.72 5.81 -7.89
N ILE A 149 -27.46 6.02 -7.48
CA ILE A 149 -26.75 7.30 -7.58
C ILE A 149 -26.10 7.42 -8.95
N GLU A 150 -26.35 8.52 -9.64
CA GLU A 150 -25.72 8.81 -10.93
C GLU A 150 -24.28 9.32 -10.74
N VAL A 151 -23.32 8.59 -11.33
CA VAL A 151 -21.88 8.92 -11.21
C VAL A 151 -21.45 9.99 -12.21
N GLY A 152 -22.04 10.02 -13.40
CA GLY A 152 -21.73 11.01 -14.44
C GLY A 152 -20.23 11.08 -14.81
N ASP A 153 -19.72 12.30 -14.96
CA ASP A 153 -18.35 12.59 -15.39
C ASP A 153 -17.27 12.10 -14.40
N TRP A 154 -17.65 11.87 -13.14
CA TRP A 154 -16.73 11.32 -12.13
C TRP A 154 -16.19 9.94 -12.50
N LEU A 155 -16.90 9.19 -13.34
CA LEU A 155 -16.46 7.87 -13.79
C LEU A 155 -15.15 7.93 -14.57
N ALA A 156 -15.00 8.92 -15.45
CA ALA A 156 -13.78 9.08 -16.25
C ALA A 156 -12.58 9.44 -15.36
N GLN A 157 -12.81 10.29 -14.36
CA GLN A 157 -11.77 10.69 -13.41
C GLN A 157 -11.38 9.53 -12.48
N GLN A 158 -12.37 8.76 -12.00
CA GLN A 158 -12.14 7.54 -11.22
C GLN A 158 -11.25 6.56 -12.01
N GLN A 159 -11.62 6.26 -13.26
CA GLN A 159 -10.85 5.35 -14.12
C GLN A 159 -9.42 5.84 -14.38
N SER A 160 -9.23 7.14 -14.58
CA SER A 160 -7.90 7.72 -14.76
C SER A 160 -6.99 7.52 -13.54
N LEU A 161 -7.54 7.67 -12.33
CA LEU A 161 -6.80 7.44 -11.08
C LEU A 161 -6.54 5.95 -10.85
N GLU A 162 -7.49 5.09 -11.18
CA GLU A 162 -7.32 3.63 -11.12
C GLU A 162 -6.23 3.14 -12.09
N GLN A 163 -6.14 3.72 -13.29
CA GLN A 163 -5.06 3.43 -14.26
C GLN A 163 -3.68 3.85 -13.75
N GLN A 164 -3.61 4.81 -12.83
CA GLN A 164 -2.37 5.20 -12.15
C GLN A 164 -2.02 4.24 -10.98
N GLY A 165 -2.79 3.18 -10.79
CA GLY A 165 -2.60 2.20 -9.71
C GLY A 165 -3.05 2.70 -8.34
N LYS A 166 -3.94 3.70 -8.30
CA LYS A 166 -4.57 4.21 -7.08
C LYS A 166 -5.93 3.52 -6.87
N THR A 167 -6.36 3.39 -5.63
CA THR A 167 -7.73 2.95 -5.30
C THR A 167 -8.59 4.20 -5.20
N ALA A 168 -9.50 4.40 -6.15
CA ALA A 168 -10.39 5.55 -6.19
C ALA A 168 -11.77 5.22 -5.60
N ILE A 169 -12.23 6.06 -4.67
CA ILE A 169 -13.45 5.90 -3.87
C ILE A 169 -14.34 7.11 -4.11
N LEU A 170 -15.58 6.89 -4.52
CA LEU A 170 -16.54 7.96 -4.82
C LEU A 170 -17.20 8.45 -3.53
N ILE A 171 -17.50 9.75 -3.47
CA ILE A 171 -18.28 10.37 -2.39
C ILE A 171 -19.58 10.90 -2.99
N ALA A 172 -20.70 10.47 -2.45
CA ALA A 172 -22.02 10.96 -2.80
C ALA A 172 -22.76 11.51 -1.59
N VAL A 173 -23.55 12.55 -1.85
CA VAL A 173 -24.49 13.15 -0.89
C VAL A 173 -25.87 13.11 -1.52
N ASP A 174 -26.82 12.54 -0.79
CA ASP A 174 -28.13 12.13 -1.30
C ASP A 174 -27.97 11.33 -2.61
N GLN A 175 -28.53 11.80 -3.72
CA GLN A 175 -28.51 11.10 -5.01
C GLN A 175 -27.45 11.63 -5.99
N LYS A 176 -26.43 12.34 -5.52
CA LYS A 176 -25.43 12.96 -6.39
C LYS A 176 -24.01 12.70 -5.90
N VAL A 177 -23.15 12.24 -6.82
CA VAL A 177 -21.69 12.22 -6.58
C VAL A 177 -21.16 13.64 -6.55
N ILE A 178 -20.50 13.98 -5.45
CA ILE A 178 -19.95 15.32 -5.19
C ILE A 178 -18.42 15.33 -5.21
N GLY A 179 -17.78 14.17 -5.30
CA GLY A 179 -16.34 14.06 -5.28
C GLY A 179 -15.84 12.64 -5.29
N LEU A 180 -14.52 12.51 -5.21
CA LEU A 180 -13.81 11.26 -5.02
C LEU A 180 -12.54 11.45 -4.18
N LEU A 181 -12.08 10.35 -3.61
CA LEU A 181 -10.83 10.22 -2.88
C LEU A 181 -10.00 9.16 -3.60
N ALA A 182 -8.68 9.32 -3.62
CA ALA A 182 -7.78 8.27 -4.07
C ALA A 182 -6.75 7.97 -3.00
N VAL A 183 -6.55 6.69 -2.74
CA VAL A 183 -5.55 6.17 -1.82
C VAL A 183 -4.59 5.27 -2.56
N ALA A 184 -3.31 5.38 -2.27
CA ALA A 184 -2.28 4.53 -2.84
C ALA A 184 -1.21 4.20 -1.81
N ASP A 185 -0.62 3.03 -1.96
CA ASP A 185 0.60 2.69 -1.22
C ASP A 185 1.78 3.36 -1.93
N THR A 186 2.39 4.34 -1.26
CA THR A 186 3.43 5.18 -1.84
C THR A 186 4.73 4.40 -2.00
N ILE A 187 5.47 4.68 -3.08
CA ILE A 187 6.77 4.04 -3.33
C ILE A 187 7.77 4.52 -2.27
N ARG A 188 8.60 3.62 -1.71
CA ARG A 188 9.68 4.00 -0.80
C ARG A 188 10.70 4.87 -1.52
N ASP A 189 11.24 5.89 -0.85
CA ASP A 189 12.27 6.77 -1.41
C ASP A 189 13.50 5.98 -1.91
N THR A 190 13.83 4.89 -1.21
CA THR A 190 14.95 4.00 -1.52
C THR A 190 14.67 2.99 -2.62
N ALA A 191 13.41 2.79 -3.03
CA ALA A 191 13.05 1.74 -3.98
C ALA A 191 13.71 1.95 -5.35
N LYS A 192 13.68 3.18 -5.86
CA LYS A 192 14.29 3.51 -7.17
C LYS A 192 15.80 3.33 -7.15
N SER A 193 16.47 3.78 -6.09
CA SER A 193 17.93 3.65 -5.97
C SER A 193 18.35 2.20 -5.77
N ALA A 194 17.60 1.42 -4.96
CA ALA A 194 17.85 -0.01 -4.76
C ALA A 194 17.72 -0.80 -6.06
N VAL A 195 16.61 -0.62 -6.81
CA VAL A 195 16.43 -1.27 -8.11
C VAL A 195 17.50 -0.87 -9.11
N SER A 196 17.89 0.42 -9.14
CA SER A 196 18.98 0.90 -10.01
C SER A 196 20.34 0.28 -9.65
N ALA A 197 20.65 0.16 -8.36
CA ALA A 197 21.86 -0.49 -7.88
C ALA A 197 21.90 -1.96 -8.29
N LEU A 198 20.79 -2.70 -8.09
CA LEU A 198 20.69 -4.09 -8.51
C LEU A 198 20.82 -4.25 -10.02
N LYS A 199 20.22 -3.37 -10.82
CA LYS A 199 20.38 -3.36 -12.28
C LYS A 199 21.83 -3.16 -12.71
N LYS A 200 22.59 -2.29 -12.03
CA LYS A 200 24.02 -2.07 -12.31
C LYS A 200 24.87 -3.29 -11.96
N THR A 201 24.59 -3.93 -10.82
CA THR A 201 25.39 -5.06 -10.33
C THR A 201 25.09 -6.36 -11.06
N TRP A 202 23.83 -6.59 -11.46
CA TRP A 202 23.35 -7.84 -12.10
C TRP A 202 23.03 -7.70 -13.60
N ALA A 203 23.63 -6.72 -14.29
CA ALA A 203 23.33 -6.34 -15.67
C ALA A 203 23.46 -7.42 -16.78
N ALA A 204 23.66 -8.70 -16.46
CA ALA A 204 23.76 -9.79 -17.42
C ALA A 204 22.53 -10.74 -17.46
N SER A 205 21.51 -10.55 -16.62
CA SER A 205 20.50 -11.59 -16.41
C SER A 205 19.06 -11.04 -16.36
N HIS A 206 18.34 -11.31 -17.45
CA HIS A 206 16.87 -11.30 -17.64
C HIS A 206 16.01 -10.63 -16.56
N TYR A 207 15.56 -9.42 -16.89
CA TYR A 207 14.59 -8.61 -16.15
C TYR A 207 13.17 -8.85 -16.68
N VAL A 208 12.19 -9.04 -15.79
CA VAL A 208 10.77 -8.99 -16.13
C VAL A 208 10.25 -7.62 -15.70
N ASP A 209 9.93 -6.80 -16.68
CA ASP A 209 9.37 -5.46 -16.53
C ASP A 209 7.88 -5.56 -16.23
N TRP A 210 7.42 -4.94 -15.14
CA TRP A 210 6.00 -4.80 -14.83
C TRP A 210 5.50 -3.50 -15.46
N ARG A 211 4.77 -3.64 -16.57
CA ARG A 211 3.92 -2.58 -17.12
C ARG A 211 2.63 -2.45 -16.30
#